data_AF-A0A939Y176-F1
#
_entry.id   AF-A0A939Y176-F1
#
_cell.length_a   1.000
_cell.length_b   1.000
_cell.length_c   1.000
_cell.angle_alpha   90.00
_cell.angle_beta   90.00
_cell.angle_gamma   90.00
#
_symmetry.space_group_name_H-M   'P 1'
#
loop_
_entity.id
_entity.type
_entity.pdbx_description
1 polymer ?
#
loop_
_entity_poly.entity_id
_entity_poly.type
_entity_poly.pdbx_seq_one_letter_code
_entity_poly.pdbx_strand_id
1 'polypeptide(L)' 'LRGRHIAAFACEGGSGAEKAFGKLQECLGIDTLAAKMILIDPKDRPKPDTEEKIGAFCDQIRAL' A
#
# COMPACT_ATOMS: atom_id res chain seq x y z
N LEU A 1 2.48 14.16 11.01
CA LEU A 1 1.45 13.20 10.53
C LEU A 1 0.18 13.20 11.38
N ARG A 2 0.15 13.83 12.57
CA ARG A 2 -1.06 13.90 13.42
C ARG A 2 -2.26 14.47 12.65
N GLY A 3 -3.39 13.75 12.68
CA GLY A 3 -4.63 14.13 12.00
C GLY A 3 -4.65 13.88 10.50
N ARG A 4 -3.70 13.12 9.93
CA ARG A 4 -3.68 12.74 8.51
C ARG A 4 -4.01 11.25 8.36
N HIS A 5 -4.76 10.90 7.33
CA HIS A 5 -4.86 9.53 6.85
C HIS A 5 -3.56 9.11 6.18
N ILE A 6 -3.09 7.90 6.48
CA ILE A 6 -1.84 7.34 5.93
C ILE A 6 -2.20 6.19 5.01
N ALA A 7 -1.84 6.30 3.73
CA ALA A 7 -1.87 5.19 2.79
C ALA A 7 -0.43 4.70 2.55
N ALA A 8 -0.26 3.40 2.30
CA ALA A 8 1.05 2.83 1.99
C ALA A 8 0.97 1.87 0.81
N PHE A 9 2.03 1.78 0.04
CA PHE A 9 2.19 0.74 -0.97
C PHE A 9 3.60 0.19 -0.93
N ALA A 10 3.76 -1.04 -1.43
CA ALA A 10 5.06 -1.70 -1.52
C ALA A 10 5.15 -2.51 -2.80
N CYS A 11 6.36 -2.60 -3.34
CA CYS A 11 6.68 -3.55 -4.39
C CYS A 11 7.72 -4.54 -3.87
N GLU A 12 7.46 -5.84 -4.02
CA GLU A 12 8.30 -6.88 -3.44
C GLU A 12 8.40 -8.13 -4.30
N GLY A 13 9.48 -8.90 -4.11
CA GLY A 13 9.62 -10.23 -4.71
C GLY A 13 9.25 -11.39 -3.77
N GLY A 14 8.68 -11.09 -2.60
CA GLY A 14 8.46 -12.04 -1.50
C GLY A 14 7.27 -11.65 -0.64
N SER A 15 7.41 -11.72 0.69
CA SER A 15 6.32 -11.48 1.66
C SER A 15 6.69 -10.51 2.80
N GLY A 16 7.58 -9.55 2.52
CA GLY A 16 8.05 -8.56 3.48
C GLY A 16 7.10 -7.37 3.71
N ALA A 17 6.22 -7.06 2.77
CA ALA A 17 5.40 -5.85 2.78
C ALA A 17 4.37 -5.83 3.91
N GLU A 18 3.66 -6.94 4.16
CA GLU A 18 2.71 -7.02 5.28
C GLU A 18 3.41 -6.81 6.63
N LYS A 19 4.61 -7.39 6.81
CA LYS A 19 5.42 -7.17 8.02
C LYS A 19 5.90 -5.73 8.13
N ALA A 20 6.26 -5.11 7.01
CA ALA A 20 6.69 -3.72 6.98
C ALA A 20 5.52 -2.76 7.30
N PHE A 21 4.32 -3.02 6.79
CA PHE A 21 3.12 -2.24 7.10
C PHE A 21 2.73 -2.35 8.58
N GLY A 22 2.77 -3.54 9.18
CA GLY A 22 2.53 -3.71 10.60
C GLY A 22 3.51 -2.87 11.46
N LYS A 23 4.80 -2.95 11.16
CA LYS A 23 5.82 -2.12 11.84
C LYS A 23 5.63 -0.62 11.60
N LEU A 24 5.22 -0.23 10.40
CA LEU A 24 4.93 1.16 10.07
C LEU A 24 3.78 1.69 10.95
N GLN A 25 2.71 0.90 11.11
CA GLN A 25 1.59 1.23 11.99
C GLN A 25 2.03 1.37 13.45
N GLU A 26 2.85 0.44 13.96
CA GLU A 26 3.45 0.50 15.30
C GLU A 26 4.30 1.77 15.50
N CYS A 27 5.21 2.08 14.56
CA CYS A 27 6.07 3.26 14.65
C CYS A 27 5.29 4.58 14.59
N LEU A 28 4.17 4.60 13.86
CA LEU A 28 3.32 5.77 13.73
C LEU A 28 2.25 5.88 14.83
N GLY A 29 2.04 4.81 15.62
CA GLY A 29 0.99 4.74 16.63
C GLY A 29 -0.42 4.85 16.03
N ILE A 30 -0.65 4.20 14.88
CA ILE A 30 -1.94 4.19 14.18
C ILE A 30 -2.51 2.77 14.10
N ASP A 31 -3.83 2.63 14.22
CA ASP A 31 -4.48 1.33 14.18
C ASP A 31 -4.57 0.76 12.76
N THR A 32 -4.77 1.62 11.76
CA THR A 32 -4.97 1.21 10.36
C THR A 32 -4.31 2.16 9.37
N LEU A 33 -3.91 1.60 8.22
CA LEU A 33 -3.63 2.35 7.01
C LEU A 33 -4.94 2.59 6.27
N ALA A 34 -5.15 3.81 5.78
CA ALA A 34 -6.38 4.21 5.09
C ALA A 34 -6.53 3.54 3.72
N ALA A 35 -5.41 3.19 3.08
CA ALA A 35 -5.35 2.31 1.93
C ALA A 35 -4.00 1.56 1.95
N LYS A 36 -3.99 0.32 1.47
CA LYS A 36 -2.76 -0.46 1.28
C LYS A 36 -2.74 -1.18 -0.06
N MET A 37 -1.57 -1.22 -0.69
CA MET A 37 -1.36 -1.98 -1.93
C MET A 37 0.00 -2.68 -1.93
N ILE A 38 0.03 -3.94 -2.35
CA ILE A 38 1.26 -4.71 -2.51
C ILE A 38 1.32 -5.19 -3.96
N LEU A 39 2.41 -4.85 -4.64
CA LEU A 39 2.71 -5.31 -5.99
C LEU A 39 3.82 -6.35 -5.93
N ILE A 40 3.50 -7.59 -6.28
CA ILE A 40 4.47 -8.68 -6.33
C ILE A 40 5.15 -8.68 -7.70
N ASP A 41 6.44 -8.94 -7.70
CA ASP A 41 7.34 -9.00 -8.86
C ASP A 41 7.72 -7.60 -9.42
N PRO A 42 8.76 -6.95 -8.86
CA PRO A 42 9.23 -5.63 -9.31
C PRO A 42 9.84 -5.63 -10.71
N LYS A 43 10.01 -6.80 -11.34
CA LYS A 43 10.57 -6.95 -12.68
C LYS A 43 9.48 -7.16 -13.74
N ASP A 44 8.23 -7.30 -13.32
CA ASP A 44 7.12 -7.45 -14.24
C ASP A 44 6.85 -6.15 -15.00
N ARG A 45 6.47 -6.27 -16.27
CA ARG A 45 6.11 -5.10 -17.06
C ARG A 45 4.75 -4.57 -16.61
N PRO A 46 4.44 -3.27 -16.83
CA PRO A 46 3.08 -2.79 -16.67
C PRO A 46 2.11 -3.70 -17.42
N LYS A 47 1.16 -4.26 -16.68
CA LYS A 47 0.15 -5.19 -17.19
C LYS A 47 -1.22 -4.70 -16.72
N PRO A 48 -2.30 -4.98 -17.48
CA PRO A 48 -3.64 -4.46 -17.16
C PRO A 48 -4.07 -4.70 -15.70
N ASP A 49 -3.77 -5.87 -15.15
CA ASP A 49 -4.07 -6.22 -13.74
C ASP A 49 -3.33 -5.32 -12.73
N THR A 50 -2.07 -4.96 -12.99
CA THR A 50 -1.32 -4.04 -12.12
C THR A 50 -1.88 -2.62 -12.21
N GLU A 51 -2.21 -2.17 -13.42
CA GLU A 51 -2.84 -0.86 -13.64
C GLU A 51 -4.21 -0.77 -12.94
N GLU A 52 -5.02 -1.84 -13.00
CA GLU A 52 -6.30 -1.92 -12.30
C GLU A 52 -6.13 -1.84 -10.78
N LYS A 53 -5.15 -2.55 -10.21
CA LYS A 53 -4.82 -2.48 -8.78
C LYS A 53 -4.38 -1.08 -8.34
N ILE A 54 -3.54 -0.43 -9.15
CA ILE A 54 -3.11 0.96 -8.90
C ILE A 54 -4.31 1.90 -8.95
N GLY A 55 -5.18 1.76 -9.96
CA GLY A 55 -6.42 2.53 -10.10
C GLY A 55 -7.31 2.38 -8.87
N ALA A 56 -7.60 1.15 -8.46
CA ALA A 56 -8.40 0.87 -7.27
C ALA A 56 -7.79 1.47 -5.98
N PHE A 57 -6.47 1.40 -5.84
CA PHE A 57 -5.77 2.02 -4.71
C PHE A 57 -5.89 3.56 -4.74
N CYS A 58 -5.74 4.18 -5.91
CA CYS A 58 -5.92 5.62 -6.06
C CYS A 58 -7.35 6.06 -5.77
N ASP A 59 -8.35 5.28 -6.16
CA ASP A 59 -9.75 5.58 -5.89
C ASP A 59 -10.10 5.45 -4.41
N GLN A 60 -9.51 4.47 -3.70
CA GLN A 60 -9.59 4.40 -2.23
C GLN A 60 -9.05 5.66 -1.58
N ILE A 61 -7.90 6.17 -2.05
CA ILE A 61 -7.30 7.40 -1.49
C ILE A 61 -8.18 8.63 -1.75
N ARG A 62 -8.77 8.74 -2.94
CA ARG A 62 -9.63 9.88 -3.32
C ARG A 62 -10.95 9.91 -2.55
N ALA A 63 -11.39 8.78 -2.02
CA ALA A 63 -12.62 8.65 -1.25
C ALA A 63 -12.47 8.97 0.25
N LEU A 64 -11.24 9.26 0.72
CA LEU A 64 -10.92 9.69 2.09
C LEU A 64 -11.14 11.18 2.29
#